data_AF-A0A7X7ZG65-F1
#
_entry.id   AF-A0A7X7ZG65-F1
#
_cell.length_a   1.000
_cell.length_b   1.000
_cell.length_c   1.000
_cell.angle_alpha   90.00
_cell.angle_beta   90.00
_cell.angle_gamma   90.00
#
_symmetry.space_group_name_H-M   'P 1'
#
loop_
_entity.id
_entity.type
_entity.pdbx_description
1 polymer ?
#
loop_
_entity_poly.entity_id
_entity_poly.type
_entity_poly.pdbx_seq_one_letter_code
_entity_poly.pdbx_strand_id
1 'polypeptide(L)'
;MPAASAIVISRAVAVKYYTQVPVEPIPGGGSVEVKKASVLPKPTMITLLQFVARTKPRNLVIVAHGEGGGITVRLAPSSESALVSPHLGALVSSSGKVTADLAKELGISMANLKALQEAAAKVRALKLGRVDFRACTLGEFADSLELLRAFFGAGAVSAPKKLDEFGGVSPGSPTTSAKAWREWASQHPFGKIEGAPPNRVGFETFDARAAMQVESNKGLRTWLDAQLPGHLYKAGPVYYHGLLVGDGIVMPGNAKYRELLGAVP
;
A
#
# COMPACT_ATOMS: atom_id res chain seq x y z
N MET A 1 -13.33 7.24 -13.30
CA MET A 1 -12.06 6.94 -12.60
C MET A 1 -11.36 5.81 -13.34
N PRO A 2 -10.05 5.89 -13.56
CA PRO A 2 -9.34 4.81 -14.24
C PRO A 2 -9.22 3.59 -13.31
N ALA A 3 -9.50 2.40 -13.84
CA ALA A 3 -9.45 1.15 -13.08
C ALA A 3 -8.00 0.68 -12.89
N ALA A 4 -7.73 0.04 -11.75
CA ALA A 4 -6.50 -0.67 -11.45
C ALA A 4 -6.74 -2.12 -11.02
N SER A 5 -5.67 -2.89 -11.16
CA SER A 5 -5.47 -4.11 -10.39
C SER A 5 -4.60 -3.77 -9.19
N ALA A 6 -4.94 -4.22 -7.98
CA ALA A 6 -3.99 -4.21 -6.87
C ALA A 6 -3.32 -5.57 -6.76
N ILE A 7 -2.00 -5.54 -6.62
CA ILE A 7 -1.21 -6.70 -6.25
C ILE A 7 -0.75 -6.47 -4.82
N VAL A 8 -1.14 -7.39 -3.96
CA VAL A 8 -0.75 -7.36 -2.57
C VAL A 8 0.39 -8.35 -2.38
N ILE A 9 1.52 -7.85 -1.93
CA ILE A 9 2.69 -8.66 -1.66
C ILE A 9 2.71 -8.93 -0.16
N SER A 10 2.73 -10.23 0.19
CA SER A 10 2.81 -10.80 1.54
C SER A 10 1.74 -10.45 2.59
N ARG A 11 0.95 -9.37 2.47
CA ARG A 11 0.00 -8.93 3.52
C ARG A 11 -1.46 -9.30 3.24
N ALA A 12 -1.92 -10.45 3.75
CA ALA A 12 -3.33 -10.86 3.60
C ALA A 12 -4.36 -9.80 4.09
N VAL A 13 -4.01 -8.99 5.09
CA VAL A 13 -4.86 -7.90 5.61
C VAL A 13 -5.13 -6.83 4.56
N ALA A 14 -4.17 -6.50 3.68
CA ALA A 14 -4.38 -5.50 2.63
C ALA A 14 -5.34 -6.00 1.55
N VAL A 15 -5.42 -7.32 1.28
CA VAL A 15 -6.47 -7.87 0.41
C VAL A 15 -7.86 -7.67 1.02
N LYS A 16 -8.00 -7.89 2.33
CA LYS A 16 -9.27 -7.65 3.04
C LYS A 16 -9.64 -6.17 3.03
N TYR A 17 -8.65 -5.29 3.23
CA TYR A 17 -8.82 -3.84 3.09
C TYR A 17 -9.34 -3.48 1.70
N TYR A 18 -8.66 -3.85 0.61
CA TYR A 18 -9.08 -3.46 -0.74
C TYR A 18 -10.40 -4.11 -1.21
N THR A 19 -10.79 -5.23 -0.59
CA THR A 19 -12.13 -5.80 -0.80
C THR A 19 -13.21 -4.92 -0.17
N GLN A 20 -12.91 -4.30 0.97
CA GLN A 20 -13.81 -3.42 1.71
C GLN A 20 -13.71 -1.95 1.27
N VAL A 21 -12.56 -1.48 0.80
CA VAL A 21 -12.27 -0.10 0.40
C VAL A 21 -11.53 -0.15 -0.94
N PRO A 22 -12.27 -0.28 -2.05
CA PRO A 22 -11.67 -0.48 -3.37
C PRO A 22 -11.16 0.83 -4.00
N VAL A 23 -11.08 1.93 -3.25
CA VAL A 23 -10.68 3.24 -3.77
C VAL A 23 -9.41 3.69 -3.07
N GLU A 24 -8.35 3.90 -3.85
CA GLU A 24 -7.05 4.34 -3.37
C GLU A 24 -6.80 5.81 -3.78
N PRO A 25 -6.66 6.75 -2.83
CA PRO A 25 -6.27 8.12 -3.14
C PRO A 25 -4.87 8.22 -3.76
N ILE A 26 -4.69 9.20 -4.64
CA ILE A 26 -3.42 9.44 -5.34
C ILE A 26 -2.93 10.88 -5.17
N PRO A 27 -1.63 11.16 -5.37
CA PRO A 27 -1.13 12.54 -5.39
C PRO A 27 -1.84 13.40 -6.46
N GLY A 28 -1.98 14.71 -6.20
CA GLY A 28 -2.53 15.67 -7.17
C GLY A 28 -4.07 15.65 -7.36
N GLY A 29 -4.79 14.84 -6.57
CA GLY A 29 -6.24 14.70 -6.66
C GLY A 29 -6.67 13.46 -7.45
N GLY A 30 -7.93 13.02 -7.25
CA GLY A 30 -8.48 11.82 -7.90
C GLY A 30 -8.23 10.51 -7.14
N SER A 31 -8.44 9.36 -7.77
CA SER A 31 -8.26 8.06 -7.13
C SER A 31 -8.10 6.95 -8.16
N VAL A 32 -7.63 5.82 -7.67
CA VAL A 32 -7.52 4.57 -8.41
C VAL A 32 -8.49 3.56 -7.81
N GLU A 33 -9.30 2.94 -8.66
CA GLU A 33 -10.21 1.87 -8.23
C GLU A 33 -9.51 0.50 -8.30
N VAL A 34 -9.38 -0.17 -7.17
CA VAL A 34 -8.86 -1.53 -7.04
C VAL A 34 -10.00 -2.53 -7.25
N LYS A 35 -10.10 -3.08 -8.47
CA LYS A 35 -11.15 -4.07 -8.80
C LYS A 35 -10.85 -5.47 -8.31
N LYS A 36 -9.57 -5.78 -8.16
CA LYS A 36 -9.09 -7.09 -7.71
C LYS A 36 -7.84 -6.89 -6.88
N ALA A 37 -7.83 -7.49 -5.70
CA ALA A 37 -6.66 -7.64 -4.84
C ALA A 37 -6.31 -9.13 -4.73
N SER A 38 -5.03 -9.45 -4.73
CA SER A 38 -4.57 -10.85 -4.63
C SER A 38 -3.21 -10.90 -3.95
N VAL A 39 -3.00 -11.94 -3.12
CA VAL A 39 -1.68 -12.23 -2.55
C VAL A 39 -0.86 -12.99 -3.58
N LEU A 40 0.37 -12.54 -3.82
CA LEU A 40 1.35 -13.30 -4.60
C LEU A 40 2.11 -14.27 -3.66
N PRO A 41 1.96 -15.60 -3.80
CA PRO A 41 2.68 -16.55 -2.96
C PRO A 41 4.18 -16.56 -3.30
N LYS A 42 5.04 -16.58 -2.28
CA LYS A 42 6.51 -16.54 -2.42
C LYS A 42 6.97 -15.46 -3.40
N PRO A 43 6.65 -14.19 -3.10
CA PRO A 43 6.82 -13.11 -4.07
C PRO A 43 8.29 -12.87 -4.36
N THR A 44 8.60 -12.77 -5.66
CA THR A 44 9.87 -12.26 -6.18
C THR A 44 9.56 -11.22 -7.25
N MET A 45 10.54 -10.42 -7.63
CA MET A 45 10.37 -9.43 -8.68
C MET A 45 10.03 -10.10 -10.02
N ILE A 46 10.65 -11.26 -10.30
CA ILE A 46 10.30 -12.09 -11.46
C ILE A 46 8.82 -12.49 -11.43
N THR A 47 8.31 -13.05 -10.32
CA THR A 47 6.92 -13.52 -10.26
C THR A 47 5.92 -12.37 -10.28
N LEU A 48 6.28 -11.23 -9.69
CA LEU A 48 5.49 -10.00 -9.74
C LEU A 48 5.38 -9.47 -11.17
N LEU A 49 6.50 -9.30 -11.87
CA LEU A 49 6.51 -8.79 -13.25
C LEU A 49 5.79 -9.75 -14.21
N GLN A 50 5.94 -11.07 -14.03
CA GLN A 50 5.18 -12.06 -14.78
C GLN A 50 3.68 -11.97 -14.54
N PHE A 51 3.25 -11.70 -13.30
CA PHE A 51 1.84 -11.46 -12.98
C PHE A 51 1.33 -10.20 -13.70
N VAL A 52 2.08 -9.10 -13.65
CA VAL A 52 1.72 -7.84 -14.32
C VAL A 52 1.63 -8.05 -15.83
N ALA A 53 2.61 -8.71 -16.45
CA ALA A 53 2.62 -9.03 -17.87
C ALA A 53 1.41 -9.89 -18.31
N ARG A 54 0.97 -10.81 -17.44
CA ARG A 54 -0.22 -11.65 -17.70
C ARG A 54 -1.53 -10.88 -17.55
N THR A 55 -1.64 -10.05 -16.52
CA THR A 55 -2.89 -9.32 -16.19
C THR A 55 -3.05 -8.01 -16.96
N LYS A 56 -1.96 -7.50 -17.55
CA LYS A 56 -1.91 -6.29 -18.39
C LYS A 56 -2.68 -5.09 -17.81
N PRO A 57 -2.48 -4.74 -16.52
CA PRO A 57 -3.23 -3.64 -15.93
C PRO A 57 -2.81 -2.32 -16.58
N ARG A 58 -3.74 -1.35 -16.68
CA ARG A 58 -3.37 0.03 -17.02
C ARG A 58 -2.75 0.73 -15.81
N ASN A 59 -3.32 0.53 -14.63
CA ASN A 59 -2.88 1.12 -13.38
C ASN A 59 -2.69 0.00 -12.35
N LEU A 60 -1.69 0.14 -11.49
CA LEU A 60 -1.28 -0.91 -10.58
C LEU A 60 -1.07 -0.34 -9.17
N VAL A 61 -1.58 -1.01 -8.15
CA VAL A 61 -1.20 -0.77 -6.75
C VAL A 61 -0.33 -1.94 -6.29
N ILE A 62 0.82 -1.68 -5.68
CA ILE A 62 1.71 -2.70 -5.12
C ILE A 62 1.84 -2.48 -3.62
N VAL A 63 1.33 -3.39 -2.80
CA VAL A 63 1.53 -3.35 -1.34
C VAL A 63 2.73 -4.21 -0.96
N ALA A 64 3.74 -3.65 -0.31
CA ALA A 64 4.94 -4.35 0.15
C ALA A 64 5.55 -3.61 1.35
N HIS A 65 6.58 -4.14 2.01
CA HIS A 65 7.38 -3.31 2.92
C HIS A 65 8.38 -2.48 2.10
N GLY A 66 8.65 -1.26 2.54
CA GLY A 66 9.74 -0.45 2.01
C GLY A 66 11.06 -0.84 2.66
N GLU A 67 12.16 -0.69 1.92
CA GLU A 67 13.53 -0.98 2.38
C GLU A 67 14.52 -0.17 1.54
N GLY A 68 15.36 0.66 2.18
CA GLY A 68 16.47 1.35 1.51
C GLY A 68 16.12 2.04 0.18
N GLY A 69 15.01 2.81 0.16
CA GLY A 69 14.53 3.49 -1.05
C GLY A 69 13.91 2.56 -2.10
N GLY A 70 13.64 1.30 -1.78
CA GLY A 70 12.94 0.36 -2.65
C GLY A 70 11.87 -0.44 -1.90
N ILE A 71 11.68 -1.70 -2.29
CA ILE A 71 10.73 -2.61 -1.68
C ILE A 71 11.38 -3.95 -1.31
N THR A 72 10.94 -4.58 -0.22
CA THR A 72 11.48 -5.85 0.31
C THR A 72 11.24 -7.08 -0.57
N VAL A 73 10.72 -6.89 -1.79
CA VAL A 73 10.47 -7.98 -2.73
C VAL A 73 11.80 -8.49 -3.26
N ARG A 74 12.09 -9.78 -3.00
CA ARG A 74 13.32 -10.41 -3.47
C ARG A 74 13.41 -10.38 -4.99
N LEU A 75 14.61 -10.23 -5.55
CA LEU A 75 14.78 -10.14 -7.00
C LEU A 75 14.36 -11.45 -7.72
N ALA A 76 14.76 -12.59 -7.16
CA ALA A 76 14.58 -13.89 -7.78
C ALA A 76 14.37 -15.01 -6.73
N PRO A 77 13.92 -16.22 -7.14
CA PRO A 77 13.87 -17.38 -6.25
C PRO A 77 15.24 -17.66 -5.63
N SER A 78 15.24 -17.96 -4.33
CA SER A 78 16.44 -18.26 -3.52
C SER A 78 17.46 -17.13 -3.39
N SER A 79 17.16 -15.92 -3.87
CA SER A 79 17.97 -14.73 -3.60
C SER A 79 17.48 -14.07 -2.31
N GLU A 80 18.43 -13.59 -1.50
CA GLU A 80 18.14 -12.72 -0.34
C GLU A 80 18.15 -11.23 -0.72
N SER A 81 18.57 -10.89 -1.94
CA SER A 81 18.60 -9.51 -2.43
C SER A 81 17.17 -8.99 -2.69
N ALA A 82 16.79 -7.91 -2.02
CA ALA A 82 15.57 -7.15 -2.29
C ALA A 82 15.75 -6.13 -3.43
N LEU A 83 14.66 -5.59 -3.97
CA LEU A 83 14.72 -4.50 -4.96
C LEU A 83 14.89 -3.15 -4.26
N VAL A 84 16.13 -2.81 -3.91
CA VAL A 84 16.55 -1.55 -3.28
C VAL A 84 17.16 -0.58 -4.31
N SER A 85 17.42 0.69 -3.93
CA SER A 85 17.86 1.73 -4.88
C SER A 85 19.12 1.40 -5.69
N PRO A 86 20.21 0.83 -5.11
CA PRO A 86 21.38 0.43 -5.91
C PRO A 86 21.03 -0.60 -6.99
N HIS A 87 20.26 -1.64 -6.63
CA HIS A 87 19.82 -2.67 -7.56
C HIS A 87 18.92 -2.11 -8.67
N LEU A 88 18.03 -1.17 -8.33
CA LEU A 88 17.22 -0.44 -9.29
C LEU A 88 18.09 0.34 -10.29
N GLY A 89 19.07 1.09 -9.80
CA GLY A 89 20.02 1.84 -10.61
C GLY A 89 20.76 0.94 -11.60
N ALA A 90 21.28 -0.19 -11.13
CA ALA A 90 21.98 -1.18 -11.96
C ALA A 90 21.06 -1.81 -13.02
N LEU A 91 19.82 -2.17 -12.65
CA LEU A 91 18.85 -2.77 -13.56
C LEU A 91 18.38 -1.80 -14.65
N VAL A 92 18.17 -0.52 -14.30
CA VAL A 92 17.79 0.53 -15.27
C VAL A 92 18.96 0.86 -16.18
N SER A 93 20.14 1.13 -15.61
CA SER A 93 21.33 1.54 -16.38
C SER A 93 21.83 0.46 -17.33
N SER A 94 21.67 -0.82 -16.97
CA SER A 94 22.04 -1.93 -17.85
C SER A 94 21.20 -2.00 -19.12
N SER A 95 20.05 -1.31 -19.19
CA SER A 95 19.20 -1.25 -20.38
C SER A 95 18.83 -2.63 -20.94
N GLY A 96 18.61 -3.62 -20.06
CA GLY A 96 18.28 -4.99 -20.46
C GLY A 96 19.46 -5.91 -20.72
N LYS A 97 20.70 -5.42 -20.62
CA LYS A 97 21.91 -6.27 -20.76
C LYS A 97 21.96 -7.32 -19.65
N VAL A 98 22.41 -8.52 -20.03
CA VAL A 98 22.58 -9.66 -19.12
C VAL A 98 24.07 -10.01 -19.08
N THR A 99 24.76 -9.59 -18.02
CA THR A 99 26.21 -9.79 -17.84
C THR A 99 26.51 -10.47 -16.52
N ALA A 100 27.64 -11.18 -16.44
CA ALA A 100 28.08 -11.83 -15.21
C ALA A 100 28.31 -10.84 -14.07
N ASP A 101 28.86 -9.66 -14.38
CA ASP A 101 29.10 -8.60 -13.40
C ASP A 101 27.80 -8.08 -12.80
N LEU A 102 26.78 -7.83 -13.63
CA LEU A 102 25.47 -7.40 -13.13
C LEU A 102 24.80 -8.49 -12.29
N ALA A 103 24.91 -9.76 -12.70
CA ALA A 103 24.37 -10.87 -11.92
C ALA A 103 25.04 -10.98 -10.54
N LYS A 104 26.37 -10.78 -10.50
CA LYS A 104 27.17 -10.73 -9.26
C LYS A 104 26.77 -9.54 -8.39
N GLU A 105 26.66 -8.35 -8.97
CA GLU A 105 26.24 -7.12 -8.26
C GLU A 105 24.86 -7.29 -7.61
N LEU A 106 23.92 -7.91 -8.31
CA LEU A 106 22.56 -8.16 -7.81
C LEU A 106 22.45 -9.37 -6.88
N GLY A 107 23.50 -10.18 -6.74
CA GLY A 107 23.48 -11.41 -5.95
C GLY A 107 22.50 -12.45 -6.48
N ILE A 108 22.41 -12.62 -7.81
CA ILE A 108 21.54 -13.61 -8.47
C ILE A 108 22.29 -14.39 -9.55
N SER A 109 21.76 -15.54 -9.95
CA SER A 109 22.31 -16.31 -11.08
C SER A 109 22.08 -15.60 -12.42
N MET A 110 22.93 -15.89 -13.41
CA MET A 110 22.74 -15.40 -14.79
C MET A 110 21.37 -15.79 -15.38
N ALA A 111 20.90 -16.99 -15.08
CA ALA A 111 19.58 -17.45 -15.51
C ALA A 111 18.45 -16.60 -14.90
N ASN A 112 18.56 -16.27 -13.61
CA ASN A 112 17.60 -15.41 -12.92
C ASN A 112 17.67 -13.96 -13.43
N LEU A 113 18.86 -13.42 -13.70
CA LEU A 113 19.01 -12.09 -14.30
C LEU A 113 18.34 -12.03 -15.67
N LYS A 114 18.56 -13.03 -16.52
CA LYS A 114 17.90 -13.14 -17.82
C LYS A 114 16.38 -13.15 -17.68
N ALA A 115 15.84 -13.99 -16.79
CA ALA A 115 14.39 -14.07 -16.55
C ALA A 115 13.81 -12.75 -16.00
N LEU A 116 14.55 -12.06 -15.12
CA LEU A 116 14.17 -10.76 -14.58
C LEU A 116 14.11 -9.69 -15.68
N GLN A 117 15.14 -9.58 -16.51
CA GLN A 117 15.19 -8.61 -17.60
C GLN A 117 14.11 -8.87 -18.66
N GLU A 118 13.88 -10.14 -19.03
CA GLU A 118 12.80 -10.52 -19.94
C GLU A 118 11.41 -10.17 -19.38
N ALA A 119 11.16 -10.43 -18.09
CA ALA A 119 9.91 -10.07 -17.44
C ALA A 119 9.73 -8.55 -17.35
N ALA A 120 10.80 -7.82 -17.00
CA ALA A 120 10.76 -6.36 -16.93
C ALA A 120 10.52 -5.72 -18.30
N ALA A 121 11.16 -6.23 -19.36
CA ALA A 121 10.92 -5.78 -20.73
C ALA A 121 9.46 -5.98 -21.16
N LYS A 122 8.84 -7.13 -20.83
CA LYS A 122 7.41 -7.39 -21.08
C LYS A 122 6.50 -6.39 -20.36
N VAL A 123 6.83 -6.03 -19.12
CA VAL A 123 6.05 -5.04 -18.35
C VAL A 123 6.23 -3.63 -18.91
N ARG A 124 7.46 -3.21 -19.23
CA ARG A 124 7.72 -1.91 -19.87
C ARG A 124 6.98 -1.75 -21.19
N ALA A 125 6.87 -2.82 -21.98
CA ALA A 125 6.12 -2.83 -23.23
C ALA A 125 4.61 -2.56 -23.05
N LEU A 126 4.06 -2.78 -21.85
CA LEU A 126 2.67 -2.42 -21.53
C LEU A 126 2.46 -0.91 -21.41
N LYS A 127 3.54 -0.14 -21.21
CA LYS A 127 3.50 1.31 -20.96
C LYS A 127 2.49 1.64 -19.87
N LEU A 128 2.67 1.13 -18.67
CA LEU A 128 1.72 1.28 -17.57
C LEU A 128 1.37 2.77 -17.38
N GLY A 129 0.11 3.08 -17.07
CA GLY A 129 -0.31 4.45 -16.78
C GLY A 129 0.30 4.94 -15.47
N ARG A 130 0.17 4.12 -14.42
CA ARG A 130 0.76 4.41 -13.11
C ARG A 130 1.06 3.15 -12.29
N VAL A 131 2.00 3.27 -11.36
CA VAL A 131 2.25 2.28 -10.30
C VAL A 131 2.29 2.98 -8.94
N ASP A 132 1.30 2.70 -8.10
CA ASP A 132 1.21 3.23 -6.73
C ASP A 132 1.74 2.18 -5.75
N PHE A 133 2.91 2.45 -5.18
CA PHE A 133 3.47 1.63 -4.12
C PHE A 133 2.82 1.99 -2.79
N ARG A 134 2.53 0.97 -2.00
CA ARG A 134 2.08 1.04 -0.61
C ARG A 134 3.14 0.32 0.21
N ALA A 135 4.25 1.04 0.35
CA ALA A 135 5.50 0.61 0.92
C ALA A 135 6.08 1.75 1.77
N CYS A 136 6.40 1.44 3.03
CA CYS A 136 6.84 2.41 4.03
C CYS A 136 7.95 3.32 3.50
N THR A 137 7.79 4.63 3.71
CA THR A 137 8.77 5.72 3.48
C THR A 137 9.38 5.83 2.08
N LEU A 138 9.03 4.96 1.13
CA LEU A 138 9.55 4.98 -0.24
C LEU A 138 9.32 6.33 -0.94
N GLY A 139 8.23 7.02 -0.60
CA GLY A 139 7.89 8.34 -1.13
C GLY A 139 8.80 9.48 -0.70
N GLU A 140 9.69 9.26 0.29
CA GLU A 140 10.72 10.23 0.69
C GLU A 140 11.92 10.23 -0.30
N PHE A 141 12.03 9.22 -1.17
CA PHE A 141 13.18 9.02 -2.07
C PHE A 141 12.80 9.26 -3.54
N ALA A 142 12.76 10.53 -3.96
CA ALA A 142 12.37 10.93 -5.31
C ALA A 142 13.20 10.22 -6.41
N ASP A 143 14.51 10.11 -6.24
CA ASP A 143 15.39 9.41 -7.19
C ASP A 143 15.02 7.93 -7.33
N SER A 144 14.61 7.30 -6.24
CA SER A 144 14.22 5.89 -6.27
C SER A 144 12.84 5.69 -6.90
N LEU A 145 11.92 6.64 -6.71
CA LEU A 145 10.67 6.67 -7.45
C LEU A 145 10.92 6.82 -8.96
N GLU A 146 11.84 7.68 -9.38
CA GLU A 146 12.20 7.82 -10.79
C GLU A 146 12.77 6.51 -11.37
N LEU A 147 13.65 5.85 -10.62
CA LEU A 147 14.16 4.53 -11.02
C LEU A 147 13.07 3.46 -11.11
N LEU A 148 12.11 3.44 -10.17
CA LEU A 148 10.97 2.53 -10.20
C LEU A 148 10.06 2.82 -11.41
N ARG A 149 9.80 4.09 -11.70
CA ARG A 149 9.04 4.54 -12.87
C ARG A 149 9.68 4.02 -14.15
N ALA A 150 10.99 4.22 -14.31
CA ALA A 150 11.76 3.73 -15.44
C ALA A 150 11.79 2.19 -15.52
N PHE A 151 12.02 1.52 -14.39
CA PHE A 151 12.10 0.06 -14.31
C PHE A 151 10.80 -0.63 -14.76
N PHE A 152 9.65 -0.14 -14.28
CA PHE A 152 8.32 -0.62 -14.65
C PHE A 152 7.81 -0.08 -15.99
N GLY A 153 8.44 0.97 -16.54
CA GLY A 153 7.95 1.66 -17.74
C GLY A 153 6.58 2.28 -17.51
N ALA A 154 6.38 2.86 -16.34
CA ALA A 154 5.15 3.55 -15.96
C ALA A 154 5.17 5.00 -16.41
N GLY A 155 3.99 5.57 -16.66
CA GLY A 155 3.80 7.01 -16.80
C GLY A 155 4.19 7.67 -15.50
N ALA A 156 3.41 7.43 -14.44
CA ALA A 156 3.67 7.98 -13.10
C ALA A 156 3.88 6.89 -12.04
N VAL A 157 4.53 7.26 -10.93
CA VAL A 157 4.57 6.44 -9.71
C VAL A 157 4.29 7.26 -8.46
N SER A 158 3.78 6.61 -7.41
CA SER A 158 3.66 7.23 -6.09
C SER A 158 3.96 6.26 -4.96
N ALA A 159 4.34 6.79 -3.79
CA ALA A 159 4.51 5.98 -2.58
C ALA A 159 4.34 6.83 -1.31
N PRO A 160 4.07 6.20 -0.15
CA PRO A 160 4.04 6.88 1.14
C PRO A 160 5.38 7.50 1.55
N LYS A 161 5.34 8.73 2.07
CA LYS A 161 6.47 9.39 2.78
C LYS A 161 6.53 8.99 4.26
N LYS A 162 5.65 8.11 4.71
CA LYS A 162 5.53 7.70 6.12
C LYS A 162 5.41 6.19 6.20
N LEU A 163 5.41 5.67 7.41
CA LEU A 163 5.13 4.25 7.63
C LEU A 163 3.69 3.98 7.18
N ASP A 164 3.55 2.91 6.40
CA ASP A 164 2.31 2.49 5.79
C ASP A 164 1.73 1.32 6.58
N GLU A 165 0.55 1.52 7.15
CA GLU A 165 -0.08 0.57 8.05
C GLU A 165 -1.40 0.04 7.48
N PHE A 166 -1.57 -1.27 7.58
CA PHE A 166 -2.82 -1.97 7.30
C PHE A 166 -3.20 -2.79 8.52
N GLY A 167 -4.48 -2.73 8.90
CA GLY A 167 -4.99 -3.45 10.05
C GLY A 167 -6.48 -3.76 9.94
N GLY A 168 -7.00 -4.41 10.96
CA GLY A 168 -8.43 -4.67 11.11
C GLY A 168 -8.83 -4.47 12.56
N VAL A 169 -9.99 -3.86 12.78
CA VAL A 169 -10.54 -3.60 14.11
C VAL A 169 -12.00 -4.00 14.16
N SER A 170 -12.44 -4.61 15.26
CA SER A 170 -13.85 -4.88 15.47
C SER A 170 -14.52 -3.64 16.07
N PRO A 171 -15.60 -3.12 15.47
CA PRO A 171 -16.32 -1.98 16.05
C PRO A 171 -17.09 -2.33 17.34
N GLY A 172 -17.24 -3.63 17.65
CA GLY A 172 -18.06 -4.11 18.76
C GLY A 172 -19.56 -3.86 18.53
N SER A 173 -20.35 -4.12 19.57
CA SER A 173 -21.76 -3.71 19.58
C SER A 173 -21.86 -2.23 19.94
N PRO A 174 -22.66 -1.42 19.21
CA PRO A 174 -22.85 -0.02 19.56
C PRO A 174 -23.34 0.17 21.00
N THR A 175 -22.82 1.19 21.69
CA THR A 175 -23.16 1.47 23.09
C THR A 175 -23.29 2.95 23.39
N THR A 176 -24.36 3.32 24.08
CA THR A 176 -24.60 4.67 24.62
C THR A 176 -24.15 4.80 26.08
N SER A 177 -23.58 3.74 26.67
CA SER A 177 -23.15 3.72 28.07
C SER A 177 -22.01 4.71 28.32
N ALA A 178 -22.28 5.76 29.10
CA ALA A 178 -21.25 6.72 29.51
C ALA A 178 -20.09 6.06 30.26
N LYS A 179 -20.36 4.98 31.02
CA LYS A 179 -19.32 4.20 31.72
C LYS A 179 -18.38 3.53 30.71
N ALA A 180 -18.92 2.84 29.70
CA ALA A 180 -18.13 2.17 28.68
C ALA A 180 -17.24 3.17 27.92
N TRP A 181 -17.75 4.35 27.59
CA TRP A 181 -16.96 5.40 26.92
C TRP A 181 -15.82 5.95 27.79
N ARG A 182 -16.04 6.13 29.10
CA ARG A 182 -14.97 6.54 30.02
C ARG A 182 -13.91 5.46 30.16
N GLU A 183 -14.32 4.19 30.26
CA GLU A 183 -13.39 3.05 30.32
C GLU A 183 -12.55 2.96 29.04
N TRP A 184 -13.18 3.05 27.87
CA TRP A 184 -12.48 3.07 26.59
C TRP A 184 -11.45 4.21 26.52
N ALA A 185 -11.85 5.44 26.83
CA ALA A 185 -10.94 6.58 26.81
C ALA A 185 -9.76 6.42 27.79
N SER A 186 -9.98 5.76 28.94
CA SER A 186 -8.90 5.48 29.91
C SER A 186 -7.92 4.40 29.43
N GLN A 187 -8.41 3.43 28.66
CA GLN A 187 -7.60 2.33 28.12
C GLN A 187 -6.90 2.70 26.81
N HIS A 188 -7.40 3.71 26.11
CA HIS A 188 -6.95 4.16 24.80
C HIS A 188 -6.55 5.65 24.84
N PRO A 189 -5.45 6.00 25.54
CA PRO A 189 -5.06 7.39 25.77
C PRO A 189 -4.66 8.14 24.49
N PHE A 190 -4.35 7.43 23.40
CA PHE A 190 -4.07 8.01 22.08
C PHE A 190 -5.29 7.95 21.15
N GLY A 191 -6.39 7.36 21.63
CA GLY A 191 -7.64 7.24 20.92
C GLY A 191 -8.30 8.59 20.67
N LYS A 192 -8.85 8.74 19.46
CA LYS A 192 -9.63 9.91 19.08
C LYS A 192 -11.10 9.56 19.11
N ILE A 193 -11.90 10.42 19.76
CA ILE A 193 -13.35 10.35 19.70
C ILE A 193 -13.81 11.40 18.70
N GLU A 194 -14.42 10.95 17.61
CA GLU A 194 -14.94 11.78 16.53
C GLU A 194 -16.47 11.72 16.49
N GLY A 195 -17.09 12.75 15.90
CA GLY A 195 -18.55 12.90 15.84
C GLY A 195 -19.14 13.53 17.11
N ALA A 196 -20.47 13.52 17.19
CA ALA A 196 -21.22 14.04 18.33
C ALA A 196 -22.29 13.02 18.77
N PRO A 197 -22.69 12.99 20.05
CA PRO A 197 -23.77 12.12 20.49
C PRO A 197 -25.05 12.36 19.68
N PRO A 198 -25.82 11.30 19.34
CA PRO A 198 -25.61 9.88 19.66
C PRO A 198 -24.84 9.10 18.56
N ASN A 199 -23.85 9.71 17.91
CA ASN A 199 -23.15 9.18 16.73
C ASN A 199 -21.62 9.28 16.87
N ARG A 200 -21.08 9.11 18.08
CA ARG A 200 -19.62 9.10 18.30
C ARG A 200 -18.96 7.81 17.84
N VAL A 201 -17.71 7.93 17.41
CA VAL A 201 -16.79 6.83 17.13
C VAL A 201 -15.46 7.11 17.83
N GLY A 202 -15.04 6.22 18.71
CA GLY A 202 -13.69 6.17 19.25
C GLY A 202 -12.86 5.27 18.37
N PHE A 203 -11.70 5.75 17.93
CA PHE A 203 -10.74 4.97 17.15
C PHE A 203 -9.31 5.24 17.59
N GLU A 204 -8.52 4.18 17.74
CA GLU A 204 -7.10 4.25 18.07
C GLU A 204 -6.32 3.26 17.20
N THR A 205 -5.13 3.68 16.79
CA THR A 205 -4.06 2.80 16.29
C THR A 205 -2.78 3.16 17.05
N PHE A 206 -2.23 2.20 17.78
CA PHE A 206 -1.00 2.41 18.52
C PHE A 206 -0.26 1.07 18.65
N ASP A 207 1.05 1.07 18.38
CA ASP A 207 1.91 -0.10 18.62
C ASP A 207 1.35 -1.40 18.00
N ALA A 208 1.03 -1.35 16.71
CA ALA A 208 0.42 -2.43 15.93
C ALA A 208 -0.93 -2.97 16.47
N ARG A 209 -1.57 -2.26 17.39
CA ARG A 209 -2.91 -2.55 17.91
C ARG A 209 -3.90 -1.50 17.39
N ALA A 210 -5.13 -1.94 17.18
CA ALA A 210 -6.23 -1.06 16.86
C ALA A 210 -7.41 -1.33 17.78
N ALA A 211 -8.07 -0.26 18.20
CA ALA A 211 -9.27 -0.31 19.02
C ALA A 211 -10.35 0.61 18.46
N MET A 212 -11.60 0.19 18.59
CA MET A 212 -12.75 0.97 18.14
C MET A 212 -13.90 0.81 19.12
N GLN A 213 -14.61 1.90 19.38
CA GLN A 213 -15.88 1.90 20.08
C GLN A 213 -16.87 2.77 19.32
N VAL A 214 -18.10 2.30 19.20
CA VAL A 214 -19.13 2.94 18.37
C VAL A 214 -20.35 3.23 19.24
N GLU A 215 -20.96 4.41 19.08
CA GLU A 215 -22.19 4.76 19.79
C GLU A 215 -23.44 4.29 19.05
N SER A 216 -23.41 4.34 17.71
CA SER A 216 -24.50 3.89 16.85
C SER A 216 -23.98 3.43 15.47
N ASN A 217 -24.75 2.59 14.79
CA ASN A 217 -24.44 2.19 13.40
C ASN A 217 -24.39 3.39 12.44
N LYS A 218 -25.20 4.44 12.70
CA LYS A 218 -25.18 5.68 11.93
C LYS A 218 -23.87 6.44 12.14
N GLY A 219 -23.37 6.49 13.38
CA GLY A 219 -22.07 7.07 13.71
C GLY A 219 -20.92 6.35 13.01
N LEU A 220 -20.89 5.00 13.10
CA LEU A 220 -19.90 4.20 12.38
C LEU A 220 -19.96 4.46 10.87
N ARG A 221 -21.15 4.47 10.28
CA ARG A 221 -21.30 4.71 8.84
C ARG A 221 -20.76 6.08 8.44
N THR A 222 -21.13 7.13 9.18
CA THR A 222 -20.69 8.50 8.94
C THR A 222 -19.17 8.62 9.04
N TRP A 223 -18.58 7.99 10.06
CA TRP A 223 -17.12 7.97 10.24
C TRP A 223 -16.42 7.23 9.09
N LEU A 224 -16.95 6.08 8.65
CA LEU A 224 -16.40 5.33 7.52
C LEU A 224 -16.50 6.10 6.20
N ASP A 225 -17.63 6.76 5.92
CA ASP A 225 -17.80 7.58 4.71
C ASP A 225 -16.78 8.75 4.69
N ALA A 226 -16.42 9.29 5.87
CA ALA A 226 -15.43 10.36 6.02
C ALA A 226 -13.98 9.86 5.93
N GLN A 227 -13.64 8.75 6.59
CA GLN A 227 -12.25 8.28 6.71
C GLN A 227 -11.82 7.31 5.61
N LEU A 228 -12.76 6.57 5.03
CA LEU A 228 -12.54 5.52 4.03
C LEU A 228 -13.44 5.75 2.80
N PRO A 229 -13.13 6.75 1.95
CA PRO A 229 -13.97 7.11 0.82
C PRO A 229 -14.25 5.91 -0.09
N GLY A 230 -15.52 5.70 -0.43
CA GLY A 230 -15.93 4.59 -1.30
C GLY A 230 -15.94 3.21 -0.63
N HIS A 231 -15.92 3.13 0.70
CA HIS A 231 -16.01 1.86 1.41
C HIS A 231 -17.32 1.09 1.10
N LEU A 232 -17.20 -0.24 1.11
CA LEU A 232 -18.23 -1.24 0.92
C LEU A 232 -18.54 -2.01 2.22
N TYR A 233 -18.12 -1.48 3.37
CA TYR A 233 -18.38 -2.07 4.68
C TYR A 233 -19.88 -2.40 4.87
N LYS A 234 -20.15 -3.64 5.30
CA LYS A 234 -21.51 -4.12 5.63
C LYS A 234 -21.61 -4.59 7.09
N ALA A 235 -20.65 -5.40 7.53
CA ALA A 235 -20.58 -5.95 8.88
C ALA A 235 -19.17 -6.51 9.16
N GLY A 236 -18.91 -6.90 10.41
CA GLY A 236 -17.66 -7.53 10.84
C GLY A 236 -16.53 -6.54 11.10
N PRO A 237 -15.26 -6.96 10.99
CA PRO A 237 -14.12 -6.07 11.17
C PRO A 237 -14.10 -4.94 10.14
N VAL A 238 -13.80 -3.74 10.61
CA VAL A 238 -13.40 -2.60 9.78
C VAL A 238 -11.92 -2.78 9.44
N TYR A 239 -11.62 -2.99 8.17
CA TYR A 239 -10.24 -3.00 7.69
C TYR A 239 -9.83 -1.58 7.33
N TYR A 240 -8.66 -1.18 7.79
CA TYR A 240 -8.13 0.16 7.56
C TYR A 240 -6.75 0.12 6.93
N HIS A 241 -6.41 1.23 6.31
CA HIS A 241 -5.10 1.59 5.79
C HIS A 241 -4.86 3.04 6.21
N GLY A 242 -3.65 3.36 6.63
CA GLY A 242 -3.28 4.72 6.98
C GLY A 242 -1.78 4.93 7.07
N LEU A 243 -1.39 6.20 7.15
CA LEU A 243 0.00 6.62 7.22
C LEU A 243 0.32 7.13 8.62
N LEU A 244 1.34 6.56 9.27
CA LEU A 244 1.70 6.93 10.64
C LEU A 244 2.23 8.38 10.71
N VAL A 245 1.61 9.20 11.55
CA VAL A 245 1.99 10.59 11.83
C VAL A 245 1.83 10.86 13.33
N GLY A 246 2.96 10.97 14.05
CA GLY A 246 2.95 11.03 15.50
C GLY A 246 2.41 9.74 16.10
N ASP A 247 1.51 9.85 17.08
CA ASP A 247 0.93 8.71 17.81
C ASP A 247 -0.33 8.13 17.15
N GLY A 248 -0.57 8.40 15.87
CA GLY A 248 -1.73 7.86 15.17
C GLY A 248 -1.54 7.83 13.65
N ILE A 249 -2.60 7.44 12.95
CA ILE A 249 -2.60 7.37 11.49
C ILE A 249 -3.42 8.49 10.85
N VAL A 250 -2.99 8.87 9.64
CA VAL A 250 -3.78 9.66 8.70
C VAL A 250 -4.41 8.69 7.70
N MET A 251 -5.74 8.61 7.68
CA MET A 251 -6.49 7.73 6.78
C MET A 251 -6.74 8.35 5.40
N PRO A 252 -7.00 7.53 4.36
CA PRO A 252 -7.30 7.94 2.99
C PRO A 252 -8.29 9.09 2.80
N GLY A 253 -9.31 9.20 3.65
CA GLY A 253 -10.30 10.27 3.59
C GLY A 253 -9.85 11.62 4.14
N ASN A 254 -8.76 11.64 4.92
CA ASN A 254 -8.20 12.87 5.44
C ASN A 254 -7.47 13.65 4.32
N ALA A 255 -7.70 14.96 4.25
CA ALA A 255 -7.07 15.82 3.23
C ALA A 255 -5.53 15.72 3.22
N LYS A 256 -4.91 15.59 4.40
CA LYS A 256 -3.44 15.48 4.55
C LYS A 256 -2.88 14.17 3.99
N TYR A 257 -3.70 13.13 3.81
CA TYR A 257 -3.23 11.82 3.33
C TYR A 257 -2.44 11.95 2.03
N ARG A 258 -2.91 12.77 1.09
CA ARG A 258 -2.30 12.95 -0.22
C ARG A 258 -0.98 13.73 -0.16
N GLU A 259 -0.85 14.64 0.79
CA GLU A 259 0.38 15.43 1.02
C GLU A 259 1.53 14.52 1.51
N LEU A 260 1.17 13.44 2.19
CA LEU A 260 2.06 12.40 2.70
C LEU A 260 2.43 11.36 1.63
N LEU A 261 2.04 11.55 0.37
CA LEU A 261 2.48 10.74 -0.75
C LEU A 261 3.57 11.48 -1.55
N GLY A 262 4.68 10.79 -1.84
CA GLY A 262 5.66 11.19 -2.84
C GLY A 262 5.21 10.74 -4.23
N ALA A 263 5.55 11.50 -5.27
CA ALA A 263 5.11 11.22 -6.63
C ALA A 263 6.15 11.64 -7.66
N VAL A 264 6.24 10.88 -8.74
CA VAL A 264 7.02 11.22 -9.94
C VAL A 264 6.13 10.97 -11.17
N PRO A 265 5.96 11.96 -12.07
CA PRO A 265 5.01 11.91 -13.18
C PRO A 265 5.51 11.14 -14.40
#